data_AF-A0A7U3UVP1-F1
#
_entry.id   AF-A0A7U3UVP1-F1
#
_cell.length_a   1.000
_cell.length_b   1.000
_cell.length_c   1.000
_cell.angle_alpha   90.00
_cell.angle_beta   90.00
_cell.angle_gamma   90.00
#
_symmetry.space_group_name_H-M   'P 1'
#
loop_
_entity.id
_entity.type
_entity.pdbx_description
1 polymer ?
#
loop_
_entity_poly.entity_id
_entity_poly.type
_entity_poly.pdbx_seq_one_letter_code
_entity_poly.pdbx_strand_id
1 'polypeptide(L)'
;MTPDLIRDAAVPIAEALNAVQDLAVRVPPVDVLVSYTNGGVVVRVADRSSARREEIEAAFRAAFAAAGWGMAVRRGGGLRLDHPVGLARLSHS
;
A
#
# COMPACT_ATOMS: atom_id res chain seq x y z
N MET A 1 3.68 -2.58 18.85
CA MET A 1 2.74 -2.33 17.75
C MET A 1 1.35 -2.35 18.36
N THR A 2 0.65 -1.22 18.40
CA THR A 2 -0.69 -1.15 18.98
C THR A 2 -1.69 -1.78 18.01
N PRO A 3 -2.69 -2.55 18.49
CA PRO A 3 -3.71 -3.18 17.65
C PRO A 3 -4.43 -2.20 16.70
N ASP A 4 -4.55 -0.95 17.12
CA ASP A 4 -5.21 0.12 16.37
C ASP A 4 -4.53 0.41 15.03
N LEU A 5 -3.19 0.33 14.97
CA LEU A 5 -2.46 0.65 13.74
C LEU A 5 -2.64 -0.41 12.64
N ILE A 6 -2.81 -1.69 13.02
CA ILE A 6 -3.14 -2.77 12.06
C ILE A 6 -4.59 -2.59 11.56
N ARG A 7 -5.50 -2.25 12.48
CA ARG A 7 -6.91 -1.99 12.14
C ARG A 7 -7.03 -0.84 11.14
N ASP A 8 -6.26 0.23 11.31
CA ASP A 8 -6.26 1.40 10.43
C ASP A 8 -5.75 1.08 9.02
N ALA A 9 -4.93 0.04 8.87
CA ALA A 9 -4.42 -0.41 7.57
C ALA A 9 -5.38 -1.39 6.86
N ALA A 10 -6.22 -2.13 7.61
CA ALA A 10 -7.02 -3.21 7.05
C ALA A 10 -8.03 -2.73 6.00
N VAL A 11 -8.71 -1.60 6.26
CA VAL A 11 -9.70 -1.01 5.34
C VAL A 11 -9.06 -0.59 4.01
N PRO A 12 -8.03 0.28 3.97
CA PRO A 12 -7.44 0.70 2.71
C PRO A 12 -6.74 -0.45 1.96
N ILE A 13 -6.24 -1.49 2.65
CA ILE A 13 -5.74 -2.70 1.98
C ILE A 13 -6.87 -3.43 1.24
N ALA A 14 -8.01 -3.64 1.90
CA ALA A 14 -9.14 -4.33 1.29
C ALA A 14 -9.69 -3.55 0.08
N GLU A 15 -9.83 -2.23 0.21
CA GLU A 15 -10.26 -1.35 -0.88
C GLU A 15 -9.30 -1.39 -2.08
N ALA A 16 -7.99 -1.34 -1.83
CA ALA A 16 -6.99 -1.45 -2.89
C ALA A 16 -7.06 -2.80 -3.61
N LEU A 17 -7.21 -3.90 -2.87
CA LEU A 17 -7.32 -5.23 -3.47
C LEU A 17 -8.59 -5.39 -4.30
N ASN A 18 -9.72 -4.82 -3.87
CA ASN A 18 -10.95 -4.79 -4.65
C ASN A 18 -10.76 -3.98 -5.94
N ALA A 19 -10.17 -2.79 -5.87
CA ALA A 19 -9.87 -1.98 -7.05
C ALA A 19 -8.95 -2.70 -8.05
N VAL A 20 -7.97 -3.49 -7.55
CA VAL A 20 -7.11 -4.32 -8.40
C VAL A 20 -7.89 -5.47 -9.06
N GLN A 21 -8.91 -6.03 -8.41
CA GLN A 21 -9.79 -7.04 -9.02
C GLN A 21 -10.70 -6.46 -10.10
N ASP A 22 -11.10 -5.19 -9.96
CA ASP A 22 -11.94 -4.48 -10.93
C ASP A 22 -11.17 -4.02 -12.17
N LEU A 23 -9.83 -3.96 -12.11
CA LEU A 23 -9.02 -3.91 -13.31
C LEU A 23 -9.34 -5.20 -14.08
N ALA A 24 -9.87 -5.07 -15.30
CA ALA A 24 -10.42 -6.16 -16.13
C ALA A 24 -9.44 -7.31 -16.52
N VAL A 25 -8.33 -7.42 -15.81
CA VAL A 25 -7.26 -8.40 -15.93
C VAL A 25 -7.07 -9.06 -14.56
N ARG A 26 -7.28 -10.37 -14.48
CA ARG A 26 -7.03 -11.14 -13.25
C ARG A 26 -5.55 -11.07 -12.88
N VAL A 27 -5.17 -10.13 -12.02
CA VAL A 27 -3.91 -10.21 -11.28
C VAL A 27 -4.09 -11.31 -10.23
N PRO A 28 -3.33 -12.43 -10.29
CA PRO A 28 -3.43 -13.45 -9.27
C PRO A 28 -3.12 -12.82 -7.90
N PRO A 29 -3.94 -13.05 -6.85
CA PRO A 29 -3.67 -12.48 -5.53
C PRO A 29 -2.26 -12.82 -4.99
N VAL A 30 -1.70 -13.94 -5.44
CA VAL A 30 -0.33 -14.39 -5.11
C VAL A 30 0.78 -13.48 -5.67
N ASP A 31 0.47 -12.56 -6.58
CA ASP A 31 1.43 -11.65 -7.20
C ASP A 31 1.56 -10.31 -6.49
N VAL A 32 0.70 -10.06 -5.49
CA VAL A 32 0.75 -8.86 -4.66
C VAL A 32 1.12 -9.26 -3.24
N LEU A 33 2.31 -8.87 -2.81
CA LEU A 33 2.74 -9.03 -1.42
C LEU A 33 2.50 -7.73 -0.67
N VAL A 34 1.65 -7.80 0.36
CA VAL A 34 1.41 -6.70 1.30
C VAL A 34 2.05 -7.07 2.63
N SER A 35 3.03 -6.28 3.07
CA SER A 35 3.68 -6.42 4.36
C SER A 35 3.39 -5.21 5.22
N TYR A 36 2.94 -5.45 6.44
CA TYR A 36 2.71 -4.40 7.43
C TYR A 36 3.88 -4.39 8.43
N THR A 37 4.48 -3.21 8.64
CA THR A 37 5.65 -3.02 9.52
C THR A 37 5.42 -1.82 10.45
N ASN A 38 6.29 -1.62 11.44
CA ASN A 38 6.27 -0.41 12.27
C ASN A 38 6.40 0.90 11.44
N GLY A 39 6.92 0.82 10.21
CA GLY A 39 7.04 1.96 9.31
C GLY A 39 5.82 2.21 8.43
N GLY A 40 4.76 1.39 8.55
CA GLY A 40 3.59 1.41 7.67
C GLY A 40 3.53 0.18 6.75
N VAL A 41 2.85 0.32 5.61
CA VAL A 41 2.60 -0.77 4.65
C VAL A 41 3.61 -0.72 3.51
N VAL A 42 4.09 -1.89 3.12
CA VAL A 42 4.91 -2.08 1.93
C VAL A 42 4.18 -3.02 0.99
N VAL A 43 3.99 -2.58 -0.26
CA VAL A 43 3.37 -3.35 -1.34
C VAL A 43 4.45 -3.69 -2.36
N ARG A 44 4.53 -4.98 -2.75
CA ARG A 44 5.42 -5.44 -3.81
C ARG A 44 4.62 -6.25 -4.82
N VAL A 45 4.95 -6.06 -6.10
CA VAL A 45 4.37 -6.82 -7.21
C VAL A 45 5.41 -7.77 -7.76
N ALA A 46 5.04 -9.05 -7.91
CA ALA A 46 5.91 -10.07 -8.48
C ALA A 46 6.38 -9.70 -9.89
N ASP A 47 7.61 -10.07 -10.25
CA ASP A 47 8.21 -9.65 -11.52
C ASP A 47 7.45 -10.15 -12.75
N ARG A 48 6.81 -11.33 -12.66
CA ARG A 48 5.93 -11.86 -13.72
C ARG A 48 4.71 -10.98 -14.01
N SER A 49 4.34 -10.12 -13.06
CA SER A 49 3.24 -9.14 -13.17
C SER A 49 3.75 -7.68 -13.22
N SER A 50 5.05 -7.49 -13.50
CA SER A 50 5.69 -6.17 -13.54
C SER A 50 5.07 -5.19 -14.56
N ALA A 51 4.52 -5.68 -15.66
CA ALA A 51 3.81 -4.88 -16.66
C ALA A 51 2.59 -4.13 -16.09
N ARG A 52 2.04 -4.62 -14.97
CA ARG A 52 0.88 -4.03 -14.27
C ARG A 52 1.25 -3.37 -12.94
N ARG A 53 2.54 -3.30 -12.62
CA ARG A 53 3.04 -2.75 -11.35
C ARG A 53 2.50 -1.35 -11.10
N GLU A 54 2.50 -0.50 -12.12
CA GLU A 54 2.04 0.88 -12.00
C GLU A 54 0.54 0.97 -11.69
N GLU A 55 -0.29 0.17 -12.38
CA GLU A 55 -1.74 0.13 -12.15
C GLU A 55 -2.07 -0.39 -10.74
N ILE A 56 -1.40 -1.46 -10.30
CA ILE A 56 -1.56 -2.01 -8.95
C ILE A 56 -1.11 -0.99 -7.91
N GLU A 57 0.08 -0.40 -8.05
CA GLU A 57 0.56 0.62 -7.13
C GLU A 57 -0.36 1.85 -7.12
N ALA A 58 -0.95 2.25 -8.25
CA ALA A 58 -1.90 3.35 -8.31
C ALA A 58 -3.19 3.07 -7.51
N ALA A 59 -3.73 1.84 -7.60
CA ALA A 59 -4.88 1.43 -6.80
C ALA A 59 -4.57 1.50 -5.29
N PHE A 60 -3.40 1.00 -4.87
CA PHE A 60 -2.96 1.09 -3.49
C PHE A 60 -2.72 2.53 -3.04
N ARG A 61 -2.11 3.39 -3.88
CA ARG A 61 -1.93 4.81 -3.57
C ARG A 61 -3.28 5.51 -3.37
N ALA A 62 -4.25 5.26 -4.25
CA ALA A 62 -5.56 5.88 -4.18
C ALA A 62 -6.31 5.52 -2.88
N ALA A 63 -6.37 4.23 -2.53
CA ALA A 63 -7.04 3.77 -1.31
C ALA A 63 -6.39 4.33 -0.04
N PHE A 64 -5.05 4.29 0.04
CA PHE A 64 -4.34 4.79 1.22
C PHE A 64 -4.35 6.32 1.33
N ALA A 65 -4.29 7.05 0.22
CA ALA A 65 -4.45 8.50 0.22
C ALA A 65 -5.85 8.90 0.70
N ALA A 66 -6.91 8.18 0.29
CA ALA A 66 -8.28 8.39 0.77
C ALA A 66 -8.40 8.16 2.30
N ALA A 67 -7.61 7.23 2.84
CA ALA A 67 -7.51 6.99 4.28
C ALA A 67 -6.56 7.96 5.03
N GLY A 68 -5.97 8.96 4.35
CA GLY A 68 -5.10 9.98 4.95
C GLY A 68 -3.67 9.53 5.23
N TRP A 69 -3.18 8.46 4.58
CA TRP A 69 -1.82 7.95 4.74
C TRP A 69 -0.80 8.72 3.89
N GLY A 70 0.43 8.82 4.38
CA GLY A 70 1.56 9.35 3.62
C GLY A 70 2.07 8.33 2.59
N MET A 71 2.64 8.80 1.48
CA MET A 71 3.17 7.93 0.43
C MET A 71 4.66 8.20 0.21
N ALA A 72 5.46 7.13 0.20
CA ALA A 72 6.87 7.18 -0.18
C ALA A 72 7.14 6.17 -1.30
N VAL A 73 7.59 6.63 -2.46
CA VAL A 73 8.00 5.75 -3.55
C VAL A 73 9.38 5.17 -3.22
N ARG A 74 9.52 3.84 -3.13
CA ARG A 74 10.84 3.22 -2.97
C ARG A 74 11.46 2.91 -4.33
N ARG A 75 12.71 3.33 -4.53
CA ARG A 75 13.56 2.82 -5.62
C ARG A 75 13.85 1.33 -5.33
N GLY A 76 13.31 0.43 -6.13
CA GLY A 76 13.46 -1.03 -5.94
C GLY A 76 12.23 -1.89 -6.22
N GLY A 77 11.16 -1.34 -6.81
CA GLY A 77 10.01 -2.11 -7.28
C GLY A 77 8.96 -2.40 -6.20
N GLY A 78 8.73 -1.45 -5.30
CA GLY A 78 7.63 -1.54 -4.34
C GLY A 78 7.18 -0.17 -3.86
N LEU A 79 5.94 -0.12 -3.41
CA LEU A 79 5.28 1.06 -2.88
C LEU A 79 5.33 1.02 -1.34
N ARG A 80 5.74 2.11 -0.70
CA ARG A 80 5.66 2.27 0.75
C ARG A 80 4.62 3.31 1.11
N LEU A 81 3.78 2.97 2.07
CA LEU A 81 2.64 3.75 2.55
C LEU A 81 2.87 3.96 4.05
N ASP A 82 3.26 5.17 4.40
CA ASP A 82 3.62 5.54 5.77
C ASP A 82 2.36 5.89 6.58
N HIS A 83 2.36 5.50 7.85
CA HIS A 83 1.26 5.82 8.75
C HIS A 83 0.95 7.33 8.77
N PRO A 84 -0.34 7.71 8.92
CA PRO A 84 -0.71 9.10 9.16
C PRO A 84 0.01 9.69 10.39
N VAL A 85 0.32 8.82 11.37
CA VAL A 85 1.03 9.16 12.61
C VAL A 85 2.50 9.55 12.38
N GLY A 86 3.06 9.26 11.20
CA GLY A 86 4.44 9.64 10.82
C GLY A 86 4.61 11.13 10.51
N LEU A 87 3.54 11.83 10.11
CA LEU A 87 3.57 13.27 9.85
C LEU A 87 3.72 14.09 11.15
N ALA A 88 3.25 13.57 12.29
CA ALA A 88 3.35 14.24 13.59
C ALA A 88 4.76 14.22 14.22
N ARG A 89 5.65 13.32 13.76
CA ARG A 89 7.04 13.23 14.28
C ARG A 89 8.08 13.92 13.40
N LEU A 90 7.74 14.31 12.17
CA LEU A 90 8.66 15.01 11.27
C LEU A 90 8.58 16.54 11.39
N SER A 91 7.73 17.08 12.28
CA SER A 91 7.65 18.51 12.60
C SER A 91 8.39 18.91 13.88
N HIS A 92 9.15 18.00 14.50
CA HIS A 92 9.98 18.27 15.68
C HIS A 92 11.37 17.65 15.50
N SER A 93 12.20 18.33 14.72
CA SER A 93 13.66 18.14 14.70
C SER A 93 14.31 19.45 14.29
#